data_AF-A0A6B3MAS6-F1
#
_entry.id   AF-A0A6B3MAS6-F1
#
_cell.length_a   1.000
_cell.length_b   1.000
_cell.length_c   1.000
_cell.angle_alpha   90.00
_cell.angle_beta   90.00
_cell.angle_gamma   90.00
#
_symmetry.space_group_name_H-M   'P 1'
#
loop_
_entity.id
_entity.type
_entity.pdbx_description
1 polymer ?
#
loop_
_entity_poly.entity_id
_entity_poly.type
_entity_poly.pdbx_seq_one_letter_code
_entity_poly.pdbx_strand_id
1 'polypeptide(L)'
;MSIFITYTLDALVAKKQHRQAAINQQQAPTALKAAIEALRVMEIKIGQDYGINQKEYAETLAQTLLIINQADGNHQALEAVQSAAKGHQLALQFWQCDRTIGYKQMHQCRDKALTSVFGKYPQIKAQALAAVEGENRPSISTGLDKEAVLQAIWNQTSSETSTAIQTISKTTTTQQLSSIFGGNQQRTLYQ
;
A
#
# COMPACT_ATOMS: atom_id res chain seq x y z
N MET A 1 -68.32 6.39 -22.81
CA MET A 1 -67.29 7.41 -22.50
C MET A 1 -66.13 6.71 -21.83
N SER A 2 -65.05 6.46 -22.57
CA SER A 2 -63.85 5.79 -22.04
C SER A 2 -62.75 6.84 -21.87
N ILE A 3 -62.27 7.03 -20.64
CA ILE A 3 -61.12 7.89 -20.34
C ILE A 3 -59.90 6.98 -20.28
N PHE A 4 -59.02 7.09 -21.27
CA PHE A 4 -57.69 6.48 -21.26
C PHE A 4 -56.78 7.32 -20.36
N ILE A 5 -56.30 6.73 -19.26
CA ILE A 5 -55.21 7.32 -18.49
C ILE A 5 -53.90 6.78 -19.06
N THR A 6 -53.27 7.55 -19.94
CA THR A 6 -51.90 7.33 -20.39
C THR A 6 -50.94 7.73 -19.27
N TYR A 7 -50.64 6.79 -18.38
CA TYR A 7 -49.46 6.93 -17.52
C TYR A 7 -48.22 6.80 -18.41
N THR A 8 -47.49 7.91 -18.54
CA THR A 8 -46.29 8.02 -19.35
C THR A 8 -45.23 7.02 -18.88
N LEU A 9 -44.81 6.12 -19.79
CA LEU A 9 -43.69 5.20 -19.56
C LEU A 9 -42.41 5.93 -19.13
N ASP A 10 -42.28 7.21 -19.45
CA ASP A 10 -41.12 8.05 -19.16
C ASP A 10 -40.86 8.23 -17.65
N ALA A 11 -41.91 8.28 -16.83
CA ALA A 11 -41.77 8.44 -15.37
C ALA A 11 -41.22 7.17 -14.69
N LEU A 12 -41.48 5.99 -15.27
CA LEU A 12 -40.98 4.71 -14.76
C LEU A 12 -39.51 4.46 -15.16
N VAL A 13 -39.11 4.93 -16.34
CA VAL A 13 -37.71 4.83 -16.82
C VAL A 13 -36.78 5.75 -16.03
N ALA A 14 -37.21 6.98 -15.74
CA ALA A 14 -36.44 7.93 -14.92
C ALA A 14 -36.20 7.41 -13.49
N LYS A 15 -37.21 6.80 -12.84
CA LYS A 15 -37.06 6.19 -11.50
C LYS A 15 -36.09 5.00 -11.51
N LYS A 16 -36.04 4.24 -12.60
CA LYS A 16 -35.12 3.10 -12.75
C LYS A 16 -33.69 3.57 -12.99
N GLN A 17 -33.49 4.64 -13.77
CA GLN A 17 -32.16 5.25 -13.95
C GLN A 17 -31.61 5.89 -12.67
N HIS A 18 -32.45 6.54 -11.85
CA HIS A 18 -32.02 7.02 -10.53
C HIS A 18 -31.71 5.87 -9.54
N ARG A 19 -32.41 4.73 -9.61
CA ARG A 19 -32.03 3.54 -8.82
C ARG A 19 -30.76 2.86 -9.34
N GLN A 20 -30.56 2.77 -10.66
CA GLN A 20 -29.36 2.19 -11.23
C GLN A 20 -28.13 3.08 -10.97
N ALA A 21 -28.29 4.40 -10.94
CA ALA A 21 -27.26 5.34 -10.54
C ALA A 21 -26.92 5.25 -9.04
N ALA A 22 -27.89 4.90 -8.18
CA ALA A 22 -27.64 4.66 -6.75
C ALA A 22 -26.96 3.31 -6.46
N ILE A 23 -27.13 2.31 -7.34
CA ILE A 23 -26.44 1.01 -7.24
C ILE A 23 -25.02 1.09 -7.84
N ASN A 24 -24.78 2.03 -8.75
CA ASN A 24 -23.46 2.32 -9.34
C ASN A 24 -22.76 3.56 -8.74
N GLN A 25 -23.20 4.06 -7.58
CA GLN A 25 -22.29 4.77 -6.68
C GLN A 25 -21.32 3.74 -6.11
N GLN A 26 -20.39 3.34 -6.95
CA GLN A 26 -19.14 2.68 -6.60
C GLN A 26 -18.62 3.42 -5.39
N GLN A 27 -18.76 2.81 -4.20
CA GLN A 27 -18.26 3.35 -2.94
C GLN A 27 -16.85 3.83 -3.23
N ALA A 28 -16.65 5.15 -3.20
CA ALA A 28 -15.31 5.71 -3.27
C ALA A 28 -14.48 4.92 -2.25
N PRO A 29 -13.31 4.37 -2.65
CA PRO A 29 -12.47 3.66 -1.71
C PRO A 29 -12.31 4.56 -0.47
N THR A 30 -12.53 4.02 0.73
CA THR A 30 -12.18 4.75 1.95
C THR A 30 -10.73 5.25 1.83
N ALA A 31 -10.37 6.36 2.46
CA ALA A 31 -9.03 6.94 2.29
C ALA A 31 -7.90 5.89 2.54
N LEU A 32 -8.10 5.00 3.52
CA LEU A 32 -7.24 3.83 3.73
C LEU A 32 -7.21 2.82 2.57
N LYS A 33 -8.34 2.50 1.92
CA LYS A 33 -8.35 1.62 0.74
C LYS A 33 -7.63 2.25 -0.44
N ALA A 34 -7.78 3.56 -0.64
CA ALA A 34 -7.04 4.30 -1.68
C ALA A 34 -5.52 4.25 -1.41
N ALA A 35 -5.10 4.41 -0.15
CA ALA A 35 -3.71 4.31 0.26
C ALA A 35 -3.12 2.91 0.03
N ILE A 36 -3.86 1.85 0.39
CA ILE A 36 -3.46 0.46 0.10
C ILE A 36 -3.34 0.24 -1.41
N GLU A 37 -4.29 0.71 -2.20
CA GLU A 37 -4.25 0.55 -3.65
C GLU A 37 -3.10 1.32 -4.29
N ALA A 38 -2.77 2.52 -3.79
CA ALA A 38 -1.61 3.28 -4.24
C ALA A 38 -0.28 2.54 -4.01
N LEU A 39 -0.14 1.83 -2.87
CA LEU A 39 1.01 0.95 -2.62
C LEU A 39 1.03 -0.24 -3.59
N ARG A 40 -0.13 -0.87 -3.85
CA ARG A 40 -0.23 -1.99 -4.81
C ARG A 40 0.13 -1.58 -6.24
N VAL A 41 -0.33 -0.41 -6.68
CA VAL A 41 0.03 0.13 -8.00
C VAL A 41 1.54 0.36 -8.08
N MET A 42 2.15 0.87 -7.01
CA MET A 42 3.60 1.02 -6.94
C MET A 42 4.33 -0.32 -7.03
N GLU A 43 3.88 -1.35 -6.31
CA GLU A 43 4.41 -2.73 -6.40
C GLU A 43 4.30 -3.32 -7.81
N ILE A 44 3.17 -3.12 -8.48
CA ILE A 44 2.96 -3.57 -9.87
C ILE A 44 3.99 -2.91 -10.79
N LYS A 45 4.20 -1.60 -10.69
CA LYS A 45 5.18 -0.89 -11.52
C LYS A 45 6.62 -1.39 -11.29
N ILE A 46 6.97 -1.68 -10.04
CA ILE A 46 8.28 -2.27 -9.70
C ILE A 46 8.48 -3.61 -10.40
N GLY A 47 7.45 -4.45 -10.43
CA GLY A 47 7.50 -5.80 -10.99
C GLY A 47 7.30 -5.92 -12.51
N GLN A 48 7.23 -4.81 -13.26
CA GLN A 48 7.09 -4.86 -14.72
C GLN A 48 8.38 -5.35 -15.40
N ASP A 49 8.25 -5.97 -16.60
CA ASP A 49 9.35 -6.59 -17.34
C ASP A 49 10.50 -5.64 -17.70
N TYR A 50 10.22 -4.34 -17.84
CA TYR A 50 11.24 -3.30 -18.11
C TYR A 50 11.82 -2.68 -16.83
N GLY A 51 11.33 -3.11 -15.67
CA GLY A 51 11.58 -2.49 -14.37
C GLY A 51 11.03 -1.08 -14.26
N ILE A 52 11.14 -0.50 -13.07
CA ILE A 52 10.89 0.92 -12.83
C ILE A 52 12.23 1.66 -12.79
N ASN A 53 12.34 2.82 -13.44
CA ASN A 53 13.54 3.64 -13.30
C ASN A 53 13.45 4.50 -12.02
N GLN A 54 14.59 4.96 -11.52
CA GLN A 54 14.66 5.75 -10.27
C GLN A 54 13.77 7.01 -10.30
N LYS A 55 13.67 7.71 -11.43
CA LYS A 55 12.88 8.95 -11.54
C LYS A 55 11.39 8.62 -11.40
N GLU A 56 10.91 7.65 -12.16
CA GLU A 56 9.52 7.21 -12.10
C GLU A 56 9.16 6.65 -10.72
N TYR A 57 10.08 5.90 -10.10
CA TYR A 57 9.91 5.39 -8.75
C TYR A 57 9.75 6.53 -7.74
N ALA A 58 10.59 7.57 -7.82
CA ALA A 58 10.51 8.74 -6.94
C ALA A 58 9.20 9.52 -7.13
N GLU A 59 8.77 9.74 -8.38
CA GLU A 59 7.52 10.44 -8.70
C GLU A 59 6.30 9.65 -8.24
N THR A 60 6.28 8.34 -8.49
CA THR A 60 5.21 7.45 -8.01
C THR A 60 5.15 7.44 -6.48
N LEU A 61 6.30 7.32 -5.81
CA LEU A 61 6.35 7.36 -4.34
C LEU A 61 5.82 8.68 -3.79
N ALA A 62 6.16 9.82 -4.40
CA ALA A 62 5.67 11.12 -3.97
C ALA A 62 4.13 11.21 -4.05
N GLN A 63 3.54 10.73 -5.14
CA GLN A 63 2.08 10.66 -5.30
C GLN A 63 1.43 9.73 -4.27
N THR A 64 2.01 8.54 -4.07
CA THR A 64 1.53 7.57 -3.08
C THR A 64 1.55 8.14 -1.67
N LEU A 65 2.61 8.86 -1.29
CA LEU A 65 2.71 9.49 0.03
C LEU A 65 1.63 10.55 0.26
N LEU A 66 1.23 11.31 -0.76
CA LEU A 66 0.13 12.29 -0.63
C LEU A 66 -1.19 11.59 -0.26
N ILE A 67 -1.47 10.44 -0.87
CA ILE A 67 -2.67 9.64 -0.59
C ILE A 67 -2.59 9.06 0.82
N ILE A 68 -1.44 8.50 1.20
CA ILE A 68 -1.23 7.90 2.53
C ILE A 68 -1.37 8.93 3.65
N ASN A 69 -0.87 10.16 3.45
CA ASN A 69 -0.97 11.23 4.46
C ASN A 69 -2.42 11.69 4.71
N GLN A 70 -3.33 11.40 3.79
CA GLN A 70 -4.76 11.69 3.91
C GLN A 70 -5.56 10.47 4.39
N ALA A 71 -4.91 9.33 4.60
CA ALA A 71 -5.57 8.10 4.96
C ALA A 71 -5.96 8.08 6.44
N ASP A 72 -7.19 7.64 6.71
CA ASP A 72 -7.76 7.43 8.04
C ASP A 72 -8.51 6.09 8.10
N GLY A 73 -8.91 5.68 9.31
CA GLY A 73 -9.71 4.48 9.54
C GLY A 73 -9.03 3.46 10.46
N ASN A 74 -9.00 2.19 10.05
CA ASN A 74 -8.47 1.10 10.88
C ASN A 74 -6.98 1.34 11.21
N HIS A 75 -6.69 1.52 12.50
CA HIS A 75 -5.35 1.88 12.99
C HIS A 75 -4.27 0.88 12.58
N GLN A 76 -4.51 -0.41 12.77
CA GLN A 76 -3.53 -1.47 12.46
C GLN A 76 -3.22 -1.53 10.96
N ALA A 77 -4.23 -1.37 10.10
CA ALA A 77 -4.04 -1.31 8.67
C ALA A 77 -3.31 -0.02 8.25
N LEU A 78 -3.62 1.12 8.88
CA LEU A 78 -2.93 2.38 8.63
C LEU A 78 -1.46 2.32 9.05
N GLU A 79 -1.14 1.72 10.20
CA GLU A 79 0.23 1.48 10.64
C GLU A 79 1.01 0.64 9.61
N ALA A 80 0.40 -0.44 9.10
CA ALA A 80 1.01 -1.27 8.08
C ALA A 80 1.27 -0.50 6.76
N VAL A 81 0.31 0.33 6.31
CA VAL A 81 0.46 1.21 5.14
C VAL A 81 1.60 2.23 5.34
N GLN A 82 1.64 2.88 6.49
CA GLN A 82 2.70 3.85 6.82
C GLN A 82 4.07 3.16 6.92
N SER A 83 4.10 1.94 7.47
CA SER A 83 5.31 1.12 7.56
C SER A 83 5.85 0.76 6.16
N ALA A 84 4.98 0.32 5.24
CA ALA A 84 5.33 0.03 3.86
C ALA A 84 5.86 1.27 3.13
N ALA A 85 5.17 2.42 3.27
CA ALA A 85 5.63 3.69 2.71
C ALA A 85 7.01 4.10 3.21
N LYS A 86 7.27 3.90 4.51
CA LYS A 86 8.59 4.16 5.08
C LYS A 86 9.67 3.27 4.46
N GLY A 87 9.36 2.00 4.20
CA GLY A 87 10.27 1.10 3.49
C GLY A 87 10.57 1.59 2.06
N HIS A 88 9.56 2.02 1.32
CA HIS A 88 9.77 2.58 -0.02
C HIS A 88 10.61 3.86 -0.03
N GLN A 89 10.47 4.71 1.00
CA GLN A 89 11.34 5.88 1.19
C GLN A 89 12.80 5.46 1.43
N LEU A 90 13.04 4.43 2.24
CA LEU A 90 14.40 3.91 2.47
C LEU A 90 15.01 3.30 1.20
N ALA A 91 14.21 2.57 0.40
CA ALA A 91 14.64 2.06 -0.90
C ALA A 91 15.07 3.20 -1.83
N LEU A 92 14.27 4.28 -1.91
CA LEU A 92 14.64 5.45 -2.72
C LEU A 92 15.93 6.10 -2.24
N GLN A 93 16.09 6.29 -0.93
CA GLN A 93 17.31 6.86 -0.35
C GLN A 93 18.55 6.03 -0.69
N PHE A 94 18.46 4.70 -0.58
CA PHE A 94 19.55 3.80 -0.98
C PHE A 94 19.85 3.91 -2.48
N TRP A 95 18.82 3.88 -3.33
CA TRP A 95 18.98 3.97 -4.78
C TRP A 95 19.62 5.30 -5.20
N GLN A 96 19.26 6.41 -4.54
CA GLN A 96 19.74 7.75 -4.87
C GLN A 96 21.25 7.93 -4.64
N CYS A 97 21.88 7.04 -3.86
CA CYS A 97 23.33 7.10 -3.65
C CYS A 97 24.15 6.94 -4.93
N ASP A 98 23.59 6.29 -5.96
CA ASP A 98 24.24 6.14 -7.27
C ASP A 98 24.41 7.47 -8.03
N ARG A 99 23.71 8.53 -7.60
CA ARG A 99 23.87 9.88 -8.17
C ARG A 99 25.07 10.63 -7.58
N THR A 100 25.75 10.05 -6.59
CA THR A 100 26.90 10.69 -5.93
C THR A 100 28.12 10.66 -6.85
N ILE A 101 28.83 11.79 -6.95
CA ILE A 101 30.07 11.86 -7.73
C ILE A 101 31.20 11.22 -6.92
N GLY A 102 31.65 10.04 -7.35
CA GLY A 102 32.83 9.35 -6.82
C GLY A 102 32.51 8.05 -6.08
N TYR A 103 33.35 7.03 -6.34
CA TYR A 103 33.17 5.67 -5.82
C TYR A 103 33.08 5.60 -4.30
N LYS A 104 34.01 6.27 -3.59
CA LYS A 104 34.04 6.28 -2.12
C LYS A 104 32.80 6.95 -1.54
N GLN A 105 32.40 8.09 -2.10
CA GLN A 105 31.25 8.86 -1.64
C GLN A 105 29.94 8.09 -1.88
N MET A 106 29.82 7.41 -3.02
CA MET A 106 28.69 6.51 -3.30
C MET A 106 28.55 5.43 -2.23
N HIS A 107 29.65 4.72 -1.90
CA HIS A 107 29.61 3.67 -0.87
C HIS A 107 29.32 4.22 0.53
N GLN A 108 29.88 5.37 0.91
CA GLN A 108 29.55 6.04 2.17
C GLN A 108 28.06 6.42 2.25
N CYS A 109 27.47 6.90 1.14
CA CYS A 109 26.04 7.15 1.06
C CYS A 109 25.24 5.85 1.24
N ARG A 110 25.60 4.78 0.51
CA ARG A 110 24.93 3.49 0.60
C ARG A 110 25.00 2.90 2.01
N ASP A 111 26.15 2.95 2.69
CA ASP A 111 26.31 2.44 4.05
C ASP A 111 25.44 3.21 5.06
N LYS A 112 25.32 4.54 4.89
CA LYS A 112 24.41 5.36 5.70
C LYS A 112 22.94 4.98 5.46
N ALA A 113 22.55 4.77 4.20
CA ALA A 113 21.20 4.32 3.86
C ALA A 113 20.92 2.92 4.41
N LEU A 114 21.88 1.99 4.26
CA LEU A 114 21.80 0.62 4.79
C LEU A 114 21.65 0.59 6.30
N THR A 115 22.29 1.50 7.04
CA THR A 115 22.09 1.61 8.50
C THR A 115 20.61 1.83 8.84
N SER A 116 19.92 2.68 8.08
CA SER A 116 18.49 2.94 8.27
C SER A 116 17.63 1.75 7.83
N VAL A 117 17.98 1.11 6.70
CA VAL A 117 17.33 -0.10 6.21
C VAL A 117 17.43 -1.22 7.24
N PHE A 118 18.61 -1.45 7.80
CA PHE A 118 18.87 -2.49 8.79
C PHE A 118 18.17 -2.25 10.12
N GLY A 119 17.97 -0.98 10.50
CA GLY A 119 17.17 -0.63 11.67
C GLY A 119 15.70 -1.03 11.51
N LYS A 120 15.14 -0.86 10.30
CA LYS A 120 13.74 -1.22 10.01
C LYS A 120 13.56 -2.70 9.66
N TYR A 121 14.53 -3.28 8.97
CA TYR A 121 14.50 -4.66 8.48
C TYR A 121 15.78 -5.42 8.92
N PRO A 122 15.85 -5.87 10.19
CA PRO A 122 17.00 -6.60 10.71
C PRO A 122 17.37 -7.88 9.94
N GLN A 123 16.39 -8.53 9.32
CA GLN A 123 16.57 -9.69 8.44
C GLN A 123 17.40 -9.34 7.19
N ILE A 124 17.24 -8.13 6.63
CA ILE A 124 18.06 -7.67 5.50
C ILE A 124 19.50 -7.45 5.97
N LYS A 125 19.71 -6.98 7.22
CA LYS A 125 21.05 -6.88 7.81
C LYS A 125 21.73 -8.25 7.88
N ALA A 126 21.02 -9.27 8.38
CA ALA A 126 21.56 -10.62 8.48
C ALA A 126 21.95 -11.17 7.11
N GLN A 127 21.07 -11.02 6.10
CA GLN A 127 21.34 -11.43 4.73
C GLN A 127 22.53 -10.69 4.12
N ALA A 128 22.61 -9.37 4.34
CA ALA A 128 23.70 -8.54 3.84
C ALA A 128 25.05 -8.92 4.46
N LEU A 129 25.09 -9.18 5.76
CA LEU A 129 26.32 -9.60 6.45
C LEU A 129 26.78 -10.99 5.97
N ALA A 130 25.86 -11.93 5.79
CA ALA A 130 26.17 -13.25 5.25
C ALA A 130 26.68 -13.18 3.80
N ALA A 131 26.11 -12.30 2.97
CA ALA A 131 26.51 -12.15 1.57
C ALA A 131 27.95 -11.65 1.38
N VAL A 132 28.51 -10.96 2.38
CA VAL A 132 29.86 -10.38 2.33
C VAL A 132 30.83 -11.06 3.31
N GLU A 133 30.41 -12.18 3.90
CA GLU A 133 31.20 -12.92 4.87
C GLU A 133 32.48 -13.46 4.24
N GLY A 134 33.62 -13.27 4.92
CA GLY A 134 34.93 -13.71 4.43
C GLY A 134 35.57 -12.80 3.37
N GLU A 135 34.90 -11.72 2.97
CA GLU A 135 35.41 -10.79 1.97
C GLU A 135 36.18 -9.62 2.62
N ASN A 136 37.41 -9.37 2.18
CA ASN A 136 38.17 -8.21 2.63
C ASN A 136 37.74 -6.96 1.86
N ARG A 137 36.76 -6.22 2.40
CA ARG A 137 36.16 -5.04 1.74
C ARG A 137 36.26 -3.77 2.58
N PRO A 138 36.39 -2.60 1.93
CA PRO A 138 36.44 -1.31 2.64
C PRO A 138 35.10 -0.94 3.30
N SER A 139 33.98 -1.48 2.82
CA SER A 139 32.68 -1.40 3.51
C SER A 139 31.70 -2.47 3.05
N ILE A 140 30.59 -2.64 3.79
CA ILE A 140 29.53 -3.61 3.49
C ILE A 140 28.93 -3.33 2.11
N SER A 141 28.58 -2.07 1.80
CA SER A 141 27.97 -1.73 0.50
C SER A 141 28.86 -2.00 -0.72
N THR A 142 30.17 -2.22 -0.54
CA THR A 142 31.08 -2.63 -1.61
C THR A 142 30.92 -4.10 -2.01
N GLY A 143 30.39 -4.94 -1.12
CA GLY A 143 30.14 -6.36 -1.41
C GLY A 143 28.70 -6.66 -1.82
N LEU A 144 27.78 -5.72 -1.62
CA LEU A 144 26.37 -5.93 -1.89
C LEU A 144 26.00 -5.58 -3.32
N ASP A 145 25.24 -6.48 -3.94
CA ASP A 145 24.50 -6.18 -5.16
C ASP A 145 23.36 -5.21 -4.86
N LYS A 146 23.32 -4.09 -5.60
CA LYS A 146 22.34 -3.02 -5.40
C LYS A 146 20.92 -3.48 -5.67
N GLU A 147 20.70 -4.23 -6.76
CA GLU A 147 19.37 -4.71 -7.14
C GLU A 147 18.88 -5.75 -6.14
N ALA A 148 19.76 -6.62 -5.63
CA ALA A 148 19.41 -7.57 -4.57
C ALA A 148 18.96 -6.85 -3.28
N VAL A 149 19.63 -5.76 -2.88
CA VAL A 149 19.22 -4.95 -1.72
C VAL A 149 17.87 -4.28 -1.98
N LEU A 150 17.67 -3.68 -3.16
CA LEU A 150 16.40 -3.05 -3.53
C LEU A 150 15.25 -4.07 -3.53
N GLN A 151 15.47 -5.24 -4.13
CA GLN A 151 14.50 -6.33 -4.15
C GLN A 151 14.17 -6.83 -2.73
N ALA A 152 15.18 -6.95 -1.86
CA ALA A 152 14.96 -7.34 -0.47
C ALA A 152 14.08 -6.33 0.26
N ILE A 153 14.29 -5.02 0.04
CA ILE A 153 13.44 -3.97 0.63
C ILE A 153 12.02 -4.04 0.05
N TRP A 154 11.86 -4.16 -1.27
CA TRP A 154 10.54 -4.24 -1.92
C TRP A 154 9.73 -5.47 -1.51
N ASN A 155 10.39 -6.60 -1.27
CA ASN A 155 9.73 -7.78 -0.73
C ASN A 155 9.16 -7.52 0.68
N GLN A 156 9.88 -6.78 1.52
CA GLN A 156 9.38 -6.41 2.85
C GLN A 156 8.22 -5.42 2.77
N THR A 157 8.31 -4.39 1.92
CA THR A 157 7.21 -3.44 1.77
C THR A 157 5.95 -4.12 1.24
N SER A 158 6.07 -5.06 0.29
CA SER A 158 4.91 -5.84 -0.21
C SER A 158 4.29 -6.73 0.86
N SER A 159 5.09 -7.30 1.76
CA SER A 159 4.58 -8.03 2.93
C SER A 159 3.81 -7.12 3.89
N GLU A 160 4.29 -5.90 4.11
CA GLU A 160 3.62 -4.88 4.93
C GLU A 160 2.28 -4.44 4.29
N THR A 161 2.27 -4.18 2.98
CA THR A 161 1.03 -3.90 2.21
C THR A 161 0.03 -5.05 2.32
N SER A 162 0.51 -6.30 2.18
CA SER A 162 -0.33 -7.50 2.33
C SER A 162 -0.94 -7.61 3.73
N THR A 163 -0.20 -7.21 4.76
CA THR A 163 -0.70 -7.16 6.15
C THR A 163 -1.83 -6.14 6.29
N ALA A 164 -1.72 -4.97 5.66
CA ALA A 164 -2.80 -3.97 5.64
C ALA A 164 -4.07 -4.53 5.00
N ILE A 165 -3.94 -5.21 3.85
CA ILE A 165 -5.05 -5.87 3.14
C ILE A 165 -5.73 -6.91 4.04
N GLN A 166 -4.97 -7.80 4.67
CA GLN A 166 -5.54 -8.83 5.53
C GLN A 166 -6.29 -8.25 6.73
N THR A 167 -5.79 -7.16 7.29
CA THR A 167 -6.40 -6.47 8.44
C THR A 167 -7.77 -5.88 8.10
N ILE A 168 -7.89 -5.22 6.94
CA ILE A 168 -9.18 -4.68 6.49
C ILE A 168 -10.17 -5.80 6.11
N SER A 169 -9.70 -6.90 5.54
CA SER A 169 -10.55 -8.06 5.22
C SER A 169 -11.12 -8.72 6.48
N LYS A 170 -10.30 -8.96 7.51
CA LYS A 170 -10.74 -9.55 8.79
C LYS A 170 -11.72 -8.64 9.54
N THR A 171 -11.51 -7.33 9.51
CA THR A 171 -12.40 -6.35 10.14
C THR A 171 -13.77 -6.34 9.45
N THR A 172 -13.79 -6.43 8.12
CA THR A 172 -15.04 -6.49 7.33
C THR A 172 -15.86 -7.72 7.68
N THR A 173 -15.23 -8.90 7.80
CA THR A 173 -15.91 -10.14 8.18
C THR A 173 -16.47 -10.08 9.60
N THR A 174 -15.73 -9.49 10.55
CA THR A 174 -16.18 -9.36 11.95
C THR A 174 -17.35 -8.39 12.08
N GLN A 175 -17.32 -7.26 11.37
CA GLN A 175 -18.44 -6.30 11.34
C GLN A 175 -19.68 -6.90 10.66
N GLN A 176 -19.53 -7.60 9.53
CA GLN A 176 -20.66 -8.28 8.89
C GLN A 176 -21.29 -9.34 9.81
N LEU A 177 -20.50 -10.16 10.50
CA LEU A 177 -21.03 -11.14 11.45
C LEU A 177 -21.75 -10.47 12.63
N SER A 178 -21.18 -9.40 13.21
CA SER A 178 -21.85 -8.66 14.28
C SER A 178 -23.17 -7.99 13.83
N SER A 179 -23.28 -7.58 12.57
CA SER A 179 -24.52 -7.02 12.01
C SER A 179 -25.59 -8.08 11.72
N ILE A 180 -25.18 -9.32 11.45
CA ILE A 180 -26.07 -10.46 11.20
C ILE A 180 -26.58 -11.03 12.54
N PHE A 181 -25.75 -11.04 13.59
CA PHE A 181 -26.09 -11.62 14.89
C PHE A 181 -26.50 -10.59 15.96
N GLY A 182 -26.26 -9.30 15.75
CA GLY A 182 -26.59 -8.22 16.71
C GLY A 182 -27.98 -7.60 16.57
N GLY A 183 -28.82 -8.10 15.65
CA GLY A 183 -30.14 -7.54 15.38
C GLY A 183 -31.29 -8.02 16.29
N ASN A 184 -31.02 -8.70 17.41
CA ASN A 184 -32.11 -9.24 18.23
C ASN A 184 -31.82 -9.37 19.74
N GLN A 185 -31.56 -8.24 20.42
CA GLN A 185 -31.78 -8.04 21.85
C GLN A 185 -32.04 -6.52 22.03
N GLN A 186 -33.17 -5.98 22.50
CA GLN A 186 -34.32 -6.50 23.23
C GLN A 186 -35.58 -5.72 22.79
N ARG A 187 -36.64 -6.44 22.39
CA ARG A 187 -38.03 -6.00 22.62
C ARG A 187 -38.74 -7.14 23.33
N THR A 188 -38.80 -7.04 24.64
CA THR A 188 -39.84 -7.69 25.44
C THR A 188 -40.32 -6.65 26.45
N LEU A 189 -41.37 -5.96 26.06
CA LEU A 189 -42.35 -5.36 26.97
C LEU A 189 -43.27 -6.49 27.48
N TYR A 190 -43.84 -6.26 28.67
CA TYR A 190 -44.73 -7.09 29.49
C TYR A 190 -43.97 -8.11 30.36
N GLN A 191 -43.98 -8.01 31.69
CA GLN A 191 -45.08 -7.64 32.60
C GLN A 191 -44.77 -6.51 33.58
#